data_AF-A0A961XMJ9-F1
#
_entry.id   AF-A0A961XMJ9-F1
#
_cell.length_a   1.000
_cell.length_b   1.000
_cell.length_c   1.000
_cell.angle_alpha   90.00
_cell.angle_beta   90.00
_cell.angle_gamma   90.00
#
_symmetry.space_group_name_H-M   'P 1'
#
loop_
_entity.id
_entity.type
_entity.pdbx_description
1 polymer ?
#
loop_
_entity_poly.entity_id
_entity_poly.type
_entity_poly.pdbx_seq_one_letter_code
_entity_poly.pdbx_strand_id
1 'polypeptide(L)'
;MRIILALWAAPMFLFWSWYALSANDISFGTAFFSRDIHDLVFNIYGRVLGVPGTEVPAMIASACAFDTAIVFAIAAFRWRNDWYPQTREWVANKLSGNQAPMVADEVTAAPYAPAQSAE
;
A
#
# COMPACT_ATOMS: atom_id res chain seq x y z
N MET A 1 -16.31 3.87 7.19
CA MET A 1 -15.00 3.16 7.32
C MET A 1 -13.82 4.11 7.33
N ARG A 2 -13.81 5.13 6.45
CA ARG A 2 -12.76 6.16 6.37
C ARG A 2 -12.37 6.76 7.73
N ILE A 3 -13.35 7.15 8.55
CA ILE A 3 -13.13 7.71 9.89
C ILE A 3 -12.56 6.67 10.85
N ILE A 4 -13.06 5.42 10.83
CA ILE A 4 -12.54 4.34 11.69
C ILE A 4 -11.08 4.04 11.36
N LEU A 5 -10.74 3.99 10.07
CA LEU A 5 -9.36 3.80 9.60
C LEU A 5 -8.48 5.01 9.93
N ALA A 6 -8.99 6.24 9.81
CA ALA A 6 -8.25 7.44 10.20
C ALA A 6 -8.02 7.50 11.71
N LEU A 7 -9.02 7.12 12.51
CA LEU A 7 -8.94 7.09 13.97
C LEU A 7 -8.02 5.95 14.45
N TRP A 8 -7.92 4.84 13.71
CA TRP A 8 -6.92 3.79 13.93
C TRP A 8 -5.51 4.19 13.47
N ALA A 9 -5.39 4.83 12.30
CA ALA A 9 -4.10 5.23 11.74
C ALA A 9 -3.48 6.40 12.50
N ALA A 10 -4.29 7.31 13.05
CA ALA A 10 -3.80 8.46 13.81
C ALA A 10 -2.85 8.10 14.96
N PRO A 11 -3.22 7.23 15.93
CA PRO A 11 -2.30 6.83 17.00
C PRO A 11 -1.07 6.07 16.48
N MET A 12 -1.22 5.28 15.40
CA MET A 12 -0.08 4.61 14.77
C MET A 12 0.91 5.60 14.18
N PHE A 13 0.45 6.54 13.36
CA PHE A 13 1.30 7.57 12.76
C PHE A 13 1.96 8.44 13.83
N LEU A 14 1.23 8.81 14.89
CA LEU A 14 1.79 9.57 15.99
C LEU A 14 2.94 8.80 16.66
N PHE A 15 2.72 7.52 16.98
CA PHE A 15 3.73 6.66 17.60
C PHE A 15 4.96 6.48 16.71
N TRP A 16 4.76 6.12 15.44
CA TRP A 16 5.85 5.90 14.48
C TRP A 16 6.62 7.18 14.16
N SER A 17 5.93 8.32 14.07
CA SER A 17 6.58 9.62 13.85
C SER A 17 7.47 9.96 15.03
N TRP A 18 6.95 9.87 16.26
CA TRP A 18 7.75 10.09 17.46
C TRP A 18 8.93 9.11 17.54
N TYR A 19 8.68 7.81 17.34
CA TYR A 19 9.73 6.78 17.35
C TYR A 19 10.85 7.08 16.35
N ALA A 20 10.50 7.41 15.10
CA ALA A 20 11.47 7.71 14.06
C ALA A 20 12.25 9.00 14.35
N LEU A 21 11.57 10.07 14.79
CA LEU A 21 12.24 11.32 15.16
C LEU A 21 13.21 11.08 16.32
N SER A 22 12.74 10.40 17.37
CA SER A 22 13.51 10.17 18.60
C SER A 22 14.68 9.20 18.39
N ALA A 23 14.52 8.19 17.53
CA ALA A 23 15.59 7.25 17.19
C ALA A 23 16.71 7.91 16.36
N ASN A 24 16.36 8.89 15.52
CA ASN A 24 17.30 9.67 14.70
C ASN A 24 17.83 10.92 15.44
N ASP A 25 17.52 11.08 16.73
CA ASP A 25 17.90 12.22 17.56
C ASP A 25 17.47 13.59 16.98
N ILE A 26 16.32 13.61 16.30
CA ILE A 26 15.73 14.83 15.73
C ILE A 26 14.99 15.57 16.85
N SER A 27 15.77 16.12 17.77
CA SER A 27 15.30 16.96 18.85
C SER A 27 15.29 18.41 18.36
N PHE A 28 14.12 18.91 17.96
CA PHE A 28 13.91 20.32 17.56
C PHE A 28 14.06 21.30 18.74
N GLY A 29 15.06 21.11 19.61
CA GLY A 29 15.22 21.80 20.90
C GLY A 29 14.32 21.26 22.02
N THR A 30 13.64 20.14 21.81
CA THR A 30 12.73 19.53 22.80
C THR A 30 13.27 18.17 23.25
N ALA A 31 13.31 17.95 24.57
CA ALA A 31 13.83 16.71 25.18
C ALA A 31 13.02 15.47 24.79
N PHE A 32 11.74 15.64 24.44
CA PHE A 32 10.83 14.53 24.14
C PHE A 32 11.21 13.74 22.87
N PHE A 33 11.88 14.35 21.89
CA PHE A 33 12.40 13.68 20.69
C PHE A 33 13.90 13.38 20.79
N SER A 34 14.48 13.46 21.99
CA SER A 34 15.87 13.07 22.21
C SER A 34 16.00 11.56 22.30
N ARG A 35 17.17 11.05 21.89
CA ARG A 35 17.53 9.65 22.07
C ARG A 35 17.56 9.21 23.55
N ASP A 36 17.84 10.12 24.49
CA ASP A 36 17.86 9.78 25.92
C ASP A 36 16.47 9.38 26.45
N ILE A 37 15.43 10.12 26.04
CA ILE A 37 14.04 9.80 26.41
C ILE A 37 13.58 8.52 25.72
N HIS A 38 13.96 8.31 24.46
CA HIS A 38 13.71 7.07 23.74
C HIS A 38 14.23 5.86 24.53
N ASP A 39 15.51 5.89 24.88
CA ASP A 39 16.18 4.79 25.59
C ASP A 39 15.62 4.61 27.00
N LEU A 40 15.27 5.70 27.70
CA LEU A 40 14.62 5.64 29.01
C LEU A 40 13.26 4.92 28.93
N VAL A 41 12.42 5.29 27.97
CA VAL A 41 11.09 4.70 27.79
C VAL A 41 11.22 3.20 27.49
N PHE A 42 12.11 2.80 26.59
CA PHE A 42 12.32 1.39 26.27
C PHE A 42 12.96 0.59 27.40
N ASN A 43 13.81 1.21 28.23
CA ASN A 43 14.35 0.56 29.43
C ASN A 43 13.25 0.28 30.45
N ILE A 44 12.35 1.26 30.68
CA ILE A 44 11.19 1.07 31.56
C ILE A 44 10.31 -0.07 31.03
N TYR A 45 9.97 -0.06 29.74
CA TYR A 45 9.18 -1.14 29.15
C TYR A 45 9.88 -2.49 29.21
N GLY A 46 11.18 -2.55 28.92
CA GLY A 46 11.98 -3.77 29.03
C GLY A 46 11.97 -4.34 30.43
N ARG A 47 12.11 -3.48 31.46
CA ARG A 47 12.01 -3.89 32.87
C ARG A 47 10.63 -4.40 33.24
N VAL A 48 9.55 -3.80 32.71
CA VAL A 48 8.17 -4.26 32.95
C VAL A 48 7.90 -5.60 32.27
N LEU A 49 8.39 -5.78 31.04
CA LEU A 49 8.20 -6.99 30.24
C LEU A 49 9.19 -8.12 30.57
N GLY A 50 10.24 -7.84 31.35
CA GLY A 50 11.30 -8.80 31.66
C GLY A 50 12.23 -9.13 30.49
N VAL A 51 12.27 -8.27 29.46
CA VAL A 51 13.08 -8.41 28.24
C VAL A 51 14.08 -7.26 28.12
N PRO A 52 15.19 -7.43 27.37
CA PRO A 52 16.10 -6.34 27.12
C PRO A 52 15.39 -5.20 26.38
N GLY A 53 15.60 -3.96 26.82
CA GLY A 53 14.97 -2.77 26.23
C GLY A 53 15.24 -2.60 24.73
N THR A 54 16.33 -3.19 24.22
CA THR A 54 16.68 -3.21 22.79
C THR A 54 15.76 -4.08 21.94
N GLU A 55 15.09 -5.08 22.52
CA GLU A 55 14.16 -5.96 21.79
C GLU A 55 12.73 -5.43 21.77
N VAL A 56 12.38 -4.58 22.74
CA VAL A 56 11.03 -4.01 22.89
C VAL A 56 10.55 -3.29 21.61
N PRO A 57 11.36 -2.43 20.94
CA PRO A 57 10.93 -1.80 19.70
C PRO A 57 10.57 -2.80 18.60
N ALA A 58 11.34 -3.88 18.44
CA ALA A 58 11.09 -4.89 17.42
C ALA A 58 9.81 -5.68 17.72
N MET A 59 9.55 -5.98 19.00
CA MET A 59 8.32 -6.62 19.44
C MET A 59 7.09 -5.74 19.18
N ILE A 60 7.16 -4.44 19.52
CA ILE A 60 6.06 -3.50 19.25
C ILE A 60 5.85 -3.34 17.75
N ALA A 61 6.92 -3.19 16.97
CA ALA A 61 6.85 -3.07 15.53
C ALA A 61 6.15 -4.27 14.88
N SER A 62 6.51 -5.48 15.27
CA SER A 62 5.89 -6.71 14.75
C SER A 62 4.42 -6.85 15.16
N ALA A 63 4.06 -6.50 16.39
CA ALA A 63 2.67 -6.47 16.85
C ALA A 63 1.83 -5.46 16.07
N CYS A 64 2.33 -4.24 15.86
CA CYS A 64 1.66 -3.21 15.07
C CYS A 64 1.51 -3.61 13.59
N ALA A 65 2.54 -4.23 13.01
CA ALA A 65 2.49 -4.72 11.63
C ALA A 65 1.41 -5.82 11.47
N PHE A 66 1.32 -6.73 12.43
CA PHE A 66 0.31 -7.78 12.44
C PHE A 66 -1.11 -7.21 12.61
N ASP A 67 -1.32 -6.26 13.53
CA ASP A 67 -2.61 -5.57 13.72
C ASP A 67 -3.02 -4.83 12.44
N THR A 68 -2.08 -4.11 11.82
CA THR A 68 -2.29 -3.43 10.54
C THR A 68 -2.70 -4.42 9.45
N ALA A 69 -2.01 -5.56 9.34
CA ALA A 69 -2.34 -6.58 8.36
C ALA A 69 -3.77 -7.12 8.56
N ILE A 70 -4.21 -7.32 9.80
CA ILE A 70 -5.58 -7.76 10.11
C ILE A 70 -6.59 -6.68 9.73
N VAL A 71 -6.37 -5.42 10.13
CA VAL A 71 -7.27 -4.30 9.82
C VAL A 71 -7.41 -4.12 8.31
N PHE A 72 -6.29 -4.17 7.57
CA PHE A 72 -6.30 -4.11 6.11
C PHE A 72 -6.94 -5.34 5.48
N ALA A 73 -6.73 -6.55 6.01
CA ALA A 73 -7.39 -7.76 5.51
C ALA A 73 -8.92 -7.67 5.65
N ILE A 74 -9.40 -7.20 6.81
CA ILE A 74 -10.84 -6.99 7.05
C ILE A 74 -11.39 -5.88 6.15
N ALA A 75 -10.67 -4.77 6.02
CA ALA A 75 -11.07 -3.66 5.15
C ALA A 75 -11.12 -4.09 3.67
N ALA A 76 -10.10 -4.80 3.19
CA ALA A 76 -10.03 -5.35 1.84
C ALA A 76 -11.17 -6.35 1.58
N PHE A 77 -11.49 -7.22 2.54
CA PHE A 77 -12.60 -8.15 2.41
C PHE A 77 -13.96 -7.44 2.36
N ARG A 78 -14.15 -6.36 3.13
CA ARG A 78 -15.38 -5.54 3.10
C ARG A 78 -15.50 -4.72 1.81
N TRP A 79 -14.39 -4.20 1.29
CA TRP A 79 -14.34 -3.44 0.03
C TRP A 79 -14.19 -4.31 -1.21
N ARG A 80 -14.25 -5.64 -1.05
CA ARG A 80 -14.20 -6.57 -2.18
C ARG A 80 -15.21 -6.18 -3.27
N ASN A 81 -16.39 -5.67 -2.92
CA ASN A 81 -17.40 -5.36 -3.92
C ASN A 81 -17.11 -4.08 -4.71
N ASP A 82 -16.35 -3.16 -4.14
CA ASP A 82 -16.07 -1.85 -4.73
C ASP A 82 -14.79 -1.86 -5.58
N TRP A 83 -13.76 -2.60 -5.16
CA TRP A 83 -12.43 -2.56 -5.81
C TRP A 83 -12.07 -3.82 -6.63
N TYR A 84 -12.75 -4.96 -6.40
CA TYR A 84 -12.53 -6.20 -7.16
C TYR A 84 -12.84 -6.10 -8.66
N PRO A 85 -13.93 -5.45 -9.13
CA PRO A 85 -14.18 -5.37 -10.58
C PRO A 85 -13.08 -4.56 -11.31
N GLN A 86 -12.68 -3.42 -10.76
CA GLN A 86 -11.66 -2.55 -11.36
C GLN A 86 -10.26 -3.18 -11.37
N THR A 87 -9.88 -3.89 -10.30
CA THR A 87 -8.61 -4.62 -10.27
C THR A 87 -8.61 -5.80 -11.22
N ARG A 88 -9.72 -6.53 -11.35
CA ARG A 88 -9.84 -7.65 -12.29
C ARG A 88 -9.71 -7.18 -13.73
N GLU A 89 -10.30 -6.04 -14.08
CA GLU A 89 -10.16 -5.41 -15.40
C GLU A 89 -8.73 -4.92 -15.65
N TRP A 90 -8.09 -4.28 -14.66
CA TRP A 90 -6.69 -3.84 -14.77
C TRP A 90 -5.70 -5.01 -14.94
N VAL A 91 -5.89 -6.11 -14.18
CA VAL A 91 -5.09 -7.33 -14.30
C VAL A 91 -5.37 -8.04 -15.63
N ALA A 92 -6.64 -8.14 -16.05
CA ALA A 92 -7.01 -8.74 -17.32
C ALA A 92 -6.39 -7.97 -18.50
N ASN A 93 -6.41 -6.64 -18.48
CA ASN A 93 -5.81 -5.80 -19.51
C ASN A 93 -4.27 -5.89 -19.53
N LYS A 94 -3.61 -6.06 -18.37
CA LYS A 94 -2.16 -6.29 -18.31
C LYS A 94 -1.76 -7.69 -18.78
N LEU A 95 -2.54 -8.72 -18.47
CA LEU A 95 -2.32 -10.08 -18.99
C LEU A 95 -2.65 -10.19 -20.47
N SER A 96 -3.60 -9.40 -20.97
CA SER A 96 -3.97 -9.29 -22.39
C SER A 96 -3.05 -8.34 -23.18
N GLY A 97 -1.99 -7.83 -22.57
CA GLY A 97 -1.05 -6.92 -23.18
C GLY A 97 -0.16 -7.58 -24.24
N ASN A 98 -0.72 -7.95 -25.40
CA ASN A 98 -0.07 -7.87 -26.73
C ASN A 98 -0.99 -8.29 -27.89
N GLN A 99 -2.16 -7.65 -28.03
CA GLN A 99 -2.77 -7.57 -29.36
C GLN A 99 -3.25 -6.15 -29.57
N ALA A 100 -2.35 -5.33 -30.12
CA ALA A 100 -2.76 -4.13 -30.84
C ALA A 100 -3.89 -4.52 -31.81
N PRO A 101 -4.89 -3.65 -32.03
CA PRO A 101 -5.81 -3.89 -33.12
C PRO A 101 -4.96 -3.91 -34.40
N MET A 102 -4.72 -5.11 -34.95
CA MET A 102 -4.50 -5.23 -36.39
C MET A 102 -5.82 -4.79 -36.98
N VAL A 103 -5.95 -3.47 -37.15
CA VAL A 103 -6.99 -2.87 -37.98
C VAL A 103 -6.77 -3.50 -39.35
N ALA A 104 -7.61 -4.50 -39.61
CA ALA A 104 -7.86 -5.06 -40.91
C ALA A 104 -8.46 -3.95 -41.77
N ASP A 105 -7.61 -3.06 -42.28
CA ASP A 105 -7.97 -2.06 -43.29
C ASP A 105 -7.54 -2.49 -44.69
N GLU A 106 -7.24 -3.78 -44.88
CA GLU A 106 -6.81 -4.33 -46.18
C GLU A 106 -7.64 -5.54 -46.61
N VAL A 107 -8.98 -5.50 -46.44
CA VAL A 107 -9.89 -6.46 -47.09
C VAL A 107 -11.13 -5.77 -47.67
N THR A 108 -10.98 -4.54 -48.17
CA THR A 108 -11.98 -3.92 -49.06
C THR A 108 -11.34 -3.49 -50.39
N ALA A 109 -10.54 -4.36 -50.99
CA ALA A 109 -10.25 -4.31 -52.42
C ALA A 109 -10.95 -5.52 -53.06
N ALA A 110 -12.22 -5.31 -53.43
CA ALA A 110 -13.04 -6.31 -54.09
C ALA A 110 -12.37 -6.81 -55.41
N PRO A 111 -12.46 -8.10 -55.74
CA PRO A 111 -11.82 -8.66 -56.92
C PRO A 111 -12.71 -8.60 -58.19
N TYR A 112 -12.05 -8.22 -59.29
CA TYR A 112 -12.29 -8.57 -60.70
C TYR A 112 -13.43 -7.93 -61.52
N ALA A 113 -13.03 -7.50 -62.73
CA ALA A 113 -13.75 -6.83 -63.82
C ALA A 113 -14.66 -7.78 -64.65
N PRO A 114 -15.42 -7.29 -65.66
CA PRO A 114 -14.86 -7.29 -67.02
C PRO A 114 -15.29 -6.12 -67.94
N ALA A 115 -14.61 -6.04 -69.08
CA ALA A 115 -14.72 -5.05 -70.15
C ALA A 115 -15.98 -5.20 -71.04
N GLN A 116 -16.46 -4.07 -71.60
CA GLN A 116 -17.30 -3.94 -72.81
C GLN A 116 -17.30 -2.43 -73.21
N SER A 117 -16.51 -2.01 -74.20
CA SER A 117 -16.82 -1.90 -75.64
C SER A 117 -17.81 -0.78 -76.01
N ALA A 118 -17.27 0.22 -76.73
CA ALA A 118 -17.85 1.04 -77.81
C ALA A 118 -19.30 1.56 -77.69
N GLU A 119 -19.47 2.88 -77.76
CA GLU A 119 -20.12 3.62 -78.86
C GLU A 119 -19.89 5.13 -78.73
#